data_AF-A0A316HQH6-F1
#
_entry.id   AF-A0A316HQH6-F1
#
_cell.length_a   1.000
_cell.length_b   1.000
_cell.length_c   1.000
_cell.angle_alpha   90.00
_cell.angle_beta   90.00
_cell.angle_gamma   90.00
#
_symmetry.space_group_name_H-M   'P 1'
#
loop_
_entity.id
_entity.type
_entity.pdbx_description
1 polymer ?
#
loop_
_entity_poly.entity_id
_entity_poly.type
_entity_poly.pdbx_seq_one_letter_code
_entity_poly.pdbx_strand_id
1 'polypeptide(L)'
;MQFGQLTSYLKVNYKWFVLLTVVALLFILAGCGLLSLIYFPIFLISGHYRYQYSREELTRLKAKGLTTQDVENIRFVKQWENARKRGMWDYCIINGGFLYGLAISIATSTLMLICTGKNIRDGMDVFGGMFSFIGYNYILGAVIGVIIFRRVWIYNERKFVNLTDPLAGNYFAADFRDL
;
A
#
# COMPACT_ATOMS: atom_id res chain seq x y z
N MET A 1 31.60 -7.25 -6.41
CA MET A 1 30.79 -6.26 -5.66
C MET A 1 31.65 -5.02 -5.44
N GLN A 2 31.32 -3.87 -6.02
CA GLN A 2 32.15 -2.66 -5.85
C GLN A 2 31.93 -2.10 -4.44
N PHE A 3 32.96 -2.17 -3.58
CA PHE A 3 32.90 -1.77 -2.16
C PHE A 3 32.36 -0.34 -1.94
N GLY A 4 32.59 0.57 -2.90
CA GLY A 4 32.08 1.94 -2.86
C GLY A 4 30.55 2.07 -2.98
N GLN A 5 29.88 1.13 -3.65
CA GLN A 5 28.41 1.18 -3.81
C GLN A 5 27.69 0.70 -2.55
N LEU A 6 28.28 -0.25 -1.83
CA LEU A 6 27.75 -0.76 -0.55
C LEU A 6 27.82 0.31 0.54
N THR A 7 28.94 1.03 0.64
CA THR A 7 29.10 2.11 1.63
C THR A 7 28.17 3.29 1.38
N SER A 8 27.93 3.65 0.10
CA SER A 8 26.92 4.64 -0.26
C SER A 8 25.49 4.20 0.14
N TYR A 9 25.15 2.94 -0.11
CA TYR A 9 23.85 2.36 0.27
C TYR A 9 23.62 2.39 1.80
N LEU A 10 24.63 2.00 2.58
CA LEU A 10 24.58 2.02 4.05
C LEU A 10 24.43 3.44 4.61
N LYS A 11 25.14 4.42 4.03
CA LYS A 11 25.04 5.84 4.45
C LYS A 11 23.66 6.45 4.19
N VAL A 12 23.00 6.09 3.09
CA VAL A 12 21.67 6.63 2.76
C VAL A 12 20.58 6.00 3.62
N ASN A 13 20.69 4.71 3.93
CA ASN A 13 19.63 3.95 4.60
C ASN A 13 19.91 3.68 6.09
N TYR A 14 20.87 4.38 6.72
CA TYR A 14 21.30 4.12 8.10
C TYR A 14 20.14 4.15 9.12
N LYS A 15 19.17 5.05 8.96
CA LYS A 15 17.99 5.14 9.85
C LYS A 15 17.16 3.86 9.84
N TRP A 16 16.96 3.29 8.65
CA TRP A 16 16.26 2.02 8.48
C TRP A 16 17.05 0.86 9.07
N PHE A 17 18.38 0.87 8.93
CA PHE A 17 19.24 -0.15 9.56
C PHE A 17 19.24 -0.09 11.08
N VAL A 18 19.23 1.09 11.68
CA VAL A 18 19.11 1.26 13.13
C VAL A 18 17.77 0.69 13.59
N LEU A 19 16.67 1.03 12.92
CA LEU A 19 15.34 0.52 13.26
C LEU A 19 15.24 -1.00 13.12
N LEU A 20 15.76 -1.57 12.01
CA LEU A 20 15.80 -3.02 11.80
C LEU A 20 16.66 -3.75 12.83
N THR A 21 17.78 -3.17 13.24
CA THR A 21 18.64 -3.75 14.28
C THR A 21 17.93 -3.79 15.63
N VAL A 22 17.19 -2.73 15.98
CA VAL A 22 16.38 -2.69 17.21
C VAL A 22 15.26 -3.75 17.16
N VAL A 23 14.55 -3.85 16.04
CA VAL A 23 13.51 -4.87 15.85
C VAL A 23 14.11 -6.28 15.92
N ALA A 24 15.25 -6.53 15.27
CA ALA A 24 15.93 -7.81 15.31
C ALA A 24 16.35 -8.20 16.74
N LEU A 25 16.88 -7.24 17.53
CA LEU A 25 17.23 -7.47 18.94
C LEU A 25 16.01 -7.81 19.79
N LEU A 26 14.87 -7.15 19.58
CA LEU A 26 13.62 -7.46 20.27
C LEU A 26 13.13 -8.89 19.94
N PHE A 27 13.24 -9.32 18.68
CA PHE A 27 12.88 -10.67 18.26
C PHE A 27 13.81 -11.76 18.82
N ILE A 28 15.10 -11.45 18.98
CA ILE A 28 16.07 -12.34 19.63
C ILE A 28 15.73 -12.49 21.12
N LEU A 29 15.41 -11.39 21.81
CA LEU A 29 15.00 -11.40 23.23
C LEU A 29 13.68 -12.16 23.46
N ALA A 30 12.78 -12.18 22.47
CA ALA A 30 11.51 -12.91 22.52
C ALA A 30 11.64 -14.42 22.23
N GLY A 31 12.86 -14.97 22.08
CA GLY A 31 13.08 -16.41 21.87
C GLY A 31 12.93 -16.89 20.42
N CYS A 32 12.69 -15.99 19.45
CA CYS A 32 12.61 -16.31 18.02
C CYS A 32 13.95 -16.13 17.27
N GLY A 33 15.08 -16.35 17.95
CA GLY A 33 16.41 -15.90 17.51
C GLY A 33 16.92 -16.45 16.17
N LEU A 34 16.49 -17.65 15.75
CA LEU A 34 17.00 -18.30 14.54
C LEU A 34 16.42 -17.70 13.25
N LEU A 35 15.15 -17.29 13.27
CA LEU A 35 14.50 -16.63 12.13
C LEU A 35 15.01 -15.19 11.93
N SER A 36 15.27 -14.45 13.02
CA SER A 36 15.83 -13.10 12.95
C SER A 36 17.25 -13.07 12.38
N LEU A 37 18.08 -14.07 12.69
CA LEU A 37 19.45 -14.19 12.18
C LEU A 37 19.51 -14.42 10.67
N ILE A 38 18.53 -15.12 10.10
CA ILE A 38 18.44 -15.39 8.66
C ILE A 38 17.73 -14.23 7.93
N TYR A 39 16.72 -13.63 8.54
CA TYR A 39 15.95 -12.54 7.92
C TYR A 39 16.80 -11.28 7.69
N PHE A 40 17.65 -10.92 8.65
CA PHE A 40 18.49 -9.73 8.58
C PHE A 40 19.43 -9.67 7.35
N PRO A 41 20.24 -10.70 7.04
CA PRO A 41 21.08 -10.70 5.84
C PRO A 41 20.27 -10.75 4.55
N ILE A 42 19.15 -11.47 4.50
CA ILE A 42 18.27 -11.50 3.32
C ILE A 42 17.67 -10.12 3.04
N PHE A 43 17.24 -9.41 4.09
CA PHE A 43 16.72 -8.05 3.98
C PHE A 43 17.80 -7.08 3.47
N LEU A 44 19.03 -7.18 3.98
CA LEU A 44 20.16 -6.37 3.52
C LEU A 44 20.47 -6.59 2.04
N ILE A 45 20.56 -7.84 1.61
CA ILE A 45 20.87 -8.22 0.23
C ILE A 45 19.76 -7.73 -0.71
N SER A 46 18.50 -8.04 -0.38
CA SER A 46 17.35 -7.63 -1.20
C SER A 46 17.20 -6.11 -1.28
N GLY A 47 17.44 -5.39 -0.18
CA GLY A 47 17.45 -3.92 -0.16
C GLY A 47 18.57 -3.32 -1.02
N HIS A 48 19.77 -3.93 -1.02
CA HIS A 48 20.86 -3.49 -1.89
C HIS A 48 20.52 -3.65 -3.37
N TYR A 49 19.97 -4.80 -3.78
CA TYR A 49 19.52 -5.02 -5.16
C TYR A 49 18.45 -4.02 -5.58
N ARG A 50 17.47 -3.73 -4.72
CA ARG A 50 16.45 -2.70 -5.00
C ARG A 50 17.07 -1.31 -5.18
N TYR A 51 18.03 -0.95 -4.35
CA TYR A 51 18.71 0.35 -4.44
C TYR A 51 19.50 0.51 -5.75
N GLN A 52 20.22 -0.53 -6.18
CA GLN A 52 20.91 -0.53 -7.47
C GLN A 52 19.94 -0.35 -8.62
N TYR A 53 18.84 -1.12 -8.61
CA TYR A 53 17.80 -1.01 -9.63
C TYR A 53 17.22 0.40 -9.70
N SER A 54 16.89 1.01 -8.55
CA SER A 54 16.38 2.38 -8.49
C SER A 54 17.39 3.42 -8.99
N ARG A 55 18.70 3.23 -8.74
CA ARG A 55 19.76 4.11 -9.27
C ARG A 55 19.88 4.01 -10.78
N GLU A 56 19.84 2.81 -11.33
CA GLU A 56 19.85 2.59 -12.77
C GLU A 56 18.60 3.16 -13.45
N GLU A 57 17.43 2.95 -12.84
CA GLU A 57 16.17 3.53 -13.32
C GLU A 57 16.26 5.06 -13.34
N LEU A 58 16.70 5.71 -12.25
CA LEU A 58 16.92 7.15 -12.20
C LEU A 58 17.89 7.66 -13.28
N THR A 59 18.96 6.91 -13.53
CA THR A 59 19.95 7.29 -14.55
C THR A 59 19.36 7.17 -15.95
N ARG A 60 18.59 6.11 -16.23
CA ARG A 60 17.86 5.92 -17.49
C ARG A 60 16.79 7.00 -17.69
N LEU A 61 16.12 7.43 -16.63
CA LEU A 61 15.12 8.50 -16.67
C LEU A 61 15.76 9.86 -16.97
N LYS A 62 16.86 10.18 -16.29
CA LYS A 62 17.66 11.38 -16.57
C LYS A 62 18.21 11.41 -17.99
N ALA A 63 18.68 10.27 -18.50
CA ALA A 63 19.16 10.15 -19.89
C ALA A 63 18.06 10.46 -20.92
N LYS A 64 16.79 10.31 -20.56
CA LYS A 64 15.62 10.66 -21.39
C LYS A 64 15.08 12.07 -21.11
N GLY A 65 15.74 12.85 -20.24
CA GLY A 65 15.28 14.17 -19.82
C GLY A 65 14.04 14.15 -18.92
N LEU A 66 13.64 12.99 -18.41
CA LEU A 66 12.44 12.83 -17.59
C LEU A 66 12.78 12.97 -16.11
N THR A 67 11.95 13.70 -15.36
CA THR A 67 12.00 13.70 -13.91
C THR A 67 11.29 12.48 -13.33
N THR A 68 11.55 12.15 -12.06
CA THR A 68 10.80 11.09 -11.36
C THR A 68 9.30 11.39 -11.31
N GLN A 69 8.95 12.66 -11.15
CA GLN A 69 7.57 13.13 -11.11
C GLN A 69 6.87 12.92 -12.47
N ASP A 70 7.56 13.16 -13.58
CA ASP A 70 7.01 12.90 -14.92
C ASP A 70 6.69 11.42 -15.12
N VAL A 71 7.56 10.54 -14.63
CA VAL A 71 7.35 9.08 -14.71
C VAL A 71 6.19 8.63 -13.86
N GLU A 72 6.06 9.17 -12.66
CA GLU A 72 4.91 8.91 -11.79
C GLU A 72 3.62 9.41 -12.43
N ASN A 73 3.62 10.59 -13.05
CA ASN A 73 2.48 11.13 -13.78
C ASN A 73 2.11 10.26 -14.99
N ILE A 74 3.07 9.85 -15.81
CA ILE A 74 2.83 8.95 -16.95
C ILE A 74 2.30 7.60 -16.47
N ARG A 75 2.89 7.03 -15.41
CA ARG A 75 2.45 5.76 -14.82
C ARG A 75 1.02 5.89 -14.29
N PHE A 76 0.73 6.99 -13.60
CA PHE A 76 -0.60 7.31 -13.12
C PHE A 76 -1.60 7.39 -14.28
N VAL A 77 -1.33 8.17 -15.33
CA VAL A 77 -2.22 8.33 -16.49
C VAL A 77 -2.53 6.97 -17.13
N LYS A 78 -1.52 6.14 -17.37
CA LYS A 78 -1.71 4.79 -17.94
C LYS A 78 -2.52 3.86 -17.04
N GLN A 79 -2.22 3.84 -15.75
CA GLN A 79 -2.95 3.00 -14.79
C GLN A 79 -4.40 3.48 -14.62
N TRP A 80 -4.60 4.79 -14.59
CA TRP A 80 -5.90 5.41 -14.44
C TRP A 80 -6.76 5.23 -15.68
N GLU A 81 -6.20 5.33 -16.88
CA GLU A 81 -6.93 5.05 -18.12
C GLU A 81 -7.46 3.61 -18.15
N ASN A 82 -6.65 2.64 -17.72
CA ASN A 82 -7.08 1.25 -17.58
C ASN A 82 -8.13 1.06 -16.48
N ALA A 83 -8.06 1.83 -15.38
CA ALA A 83 -9.08 1.82 -14.33
C ALA A 83 -10.40 2.44 -14.83
N ARG A 84 -10.35 3.55 -15.58
CA ARG A 84 -11.51 4.22 -16.18
C ARG A 84 -12.25 3.31 -17.15
N LYS A 85 -11.53 2.56 -17.99
CA LYS A 85 -12.11 1.57 -18.92
C LYS A 85 -12.92 0.48 -18.23
N ARG A 86 -12.56 0.10 -17.00
CA ARG A 86 -13.33 -0.87 -16.19
C ARG A 86 -14.57 -0.25 -15.55
N GLY A 87 -14.66 1.07 -15.47
CA GLY A 87 -15.81 1.78 -14.90
C GLY A 87 -15.69 2.06 -13.40
N MET A 88 -16.42 3.09 -12.97
CA MET A 88 -16.38 3.61 -11.59
C MET A 88 -16.87 2.58 -10.56
N TRP A 89 -17.95 1.88 -10.87
CA TRP A 89 -18.56 0.92 -9.94
C TRP A 89 -17.64 -0.28 -9.69
N ASP A 90 -17.06 -0.85 -10.74
CA ASP A 90 -16.08 -1.94 -10.60
C ASP A 90 -14.85 -1.46 -9.81
N TYR A 91 -14.37 -0.24 -10.07
CA TYR A 91 -13.26 0.31 -9.30
C TYR A 91 -13.59 0.46 -7.80
N CYS A 92 -14.76 0.99 -7.47
CA CYS A 92 -15.16 1.26 -6.10
C CYS A 92 -15.54 -0.01 -5.34
N ILE A 93 -16.22 -0.96 -5.97
CA ILE A 93 -16.68 -2.20 -5.34
C ILE A 93 -15.53 -3.19 -5.19
N ILE A 94 -14.70 -3.38 -6.22
CA ILE A 94 -13.63 -4.37 -6.20
C ILE A 94 -12.43 -3.87 -5.39
N ASN A 95 -11.91 -2.67 -5.69
CA ASN A 95 -10.71 -2.17 -5.00
C ASN A 95 -11.03 -1.55 -3.64
N GLY A 96 -12.17 -0.87 -3.53
CA GLY A 96 -12.64 -0.29 -2.28
C GLY A 96 -13.37 -1.33 -1.44
N GLY A 97 -14.57 -1.73 -1.86
CA GLY A 97 -15.45 -2.58 -1.08
C GLY A 97 -14.85 -3.91 -0.65
N PHE A 98 -14.45 -4.74 -1.60
CA PHE A 98 -13.95 -6.08 -1.32
C PHE A 98 -12.62 -6.06 -0.58
N LEU A 99 -11.65 -5.29 -1.09
CA LEU A 99 -10.29 -5.29 -0.53
C LEU A 99 -10.21 -4.63 0.86
N TYR A 100 -10.86 -3.47 1.06
CA TYR A 100 -10.87 -2.83 2.38
C TYR A 100 -11.77 -3.57 3.36
N GLY A 101 -12.90 -4.11 2.92
CA GLY A 101 -13.76 -4.94 3.78
C GLY A 101 -13.00 -6.13 4.33
N LEU A 102 -12.19 -6.79 3.50
CA LEU A 102 -11.34 -7.91 3.90
C LEU A 102 -10.18 -7.47 4.81
N ALA A 103 -9.52 -6.34 4.52
CA ALA A 103 -8.45 -5.83 5.36
C ALA A 103 -8.94 -5.45 6.77
N ILE A 104 -10.09 -4.77 6.85
CA ILE A 104 -10.69 -4.37 8.12
C ILE A 104 -11.15 -5.60 8.90
N SER A 105 -11.81 -6.57 8.25
CA SER A 105 -12.29 -7.76 8.95
C SER A 105 -11.15 -8.62 9.50
N ILE A 106 -10.04 -8.75 8.78
CA ILE A 106 -8.84 -9.45 9.29
C ILE A 106 -8.23 -8.67 10.47
N ALA A 107 -8.09 -7.36 10.35
CA ALA A 107 -7.51 -6.53 11.41
C ALA A 107 -8.34 -6.58 12.70
N THR A 108 -9.66 -6.40 12.61
CA THR A 108 -10.54 -6.43 13.79
C THR A 108 -10.61 -7.83 14.41
N SER A 109 -10.63 -8.89 13.61
CA SER A 109 -10.65 -10.27 14.10
C SER A 109 -9.35 -10.65 14.81
N THR A 110 -8.20 -10.22 14.26
CA THR A 110 -6.89 -10.45 14.88
C THR A 110 -6.77 -9.71 16.19
N LEU A 111 -7.22 -8.45 16.24
CA LEU A 111 -7.18 -7.62 17.44
C LEU A 111 -8.11 -8.17 18.53
N MET A 112 -9.29 -8.66 18.16
CA MET A 112 -10.21 -9.34 19.09
C MET A 112 -9.59 -10.61 19.68
N LEU A 113 -8.92 -11.44 18.87
CA LEU A 113 -8.21 -12.64 19.35
C LEU A 113 -7.12 -12.30 20.37
N ILE A 114 -6.34 -11.24 20.11
CA ILE A 114 -5.29 -10.76 21.01
C ILE A 114 -5.87 -10.24 22.33
N CYS A 115 -6.95 -9.45 22.26
CA CYS A 115 -7.55 -8.83 23.45
C CYS A 115 -8.35 -9.80 24.32
N THR A 116 -8.97 -10.82 23.74
CA THR A 116 -9.90 -11.69 24.48
C THR A 116 -9.20 -12.89 25.13
N GLY A 117 -7.99 -13.28 24.67
CA GLY A 117 -7.18 -14.33 25.31
C GLY A 117 -7.83 -15.72 25.42
N LYS A 118 -8.98 -15.95 24.76
CA LYS A 118 -9.75 -17.18 24.86
C LYS A 118 -9.17 -18.27 23.96
N ASN A 119 -9.03 -19.47 24.52
CA ASN A 119 -8.59 -20.65 23.78
C ASN A 119 -9.63 -21.02 22.70
N ILE A 120 -9.15 -21.37 21.50
CA ILE A 120 -9.94 -21.80 20.31
C ILE A 120 -10.83 -23.04 20.59
N ARG A 121 -10.69 -23.66 21.77
CA ARG A 121 -11.26 -24.96 22.14
C ARG A 121 -12.75 -24.94 22.49
N ASP A 122 -13.35 -23.77 22.75
CA ASP A 122 -14.80 -23.60 22.96
C ASP A 122 -15.57 -23.41 21.64
N GLY A 123 -15.02 -23.93 20.55
CA GLY A 123 -15.20 -23.42 19.20
C GLY A 123 -16.65 -23.27 18.71
N MET A 124 -17.55 -24.22 18.97
CA MET A 124 -18.82 -24.28 18.20
C MET A 124 -19.84 -23.18 18.48
N ASP A 125 -20.06 -22.78 19.74
CA ASP A 125 -20.97 -21.66 20.06
C ASP A 125 -20.33 -20.29 19.79
N VAL A 126 -19.00 -20.23 19.85
CA VAL A 126 -18.22 -19.02 19.55
C VAL A 126 -18.12 -18.78 18.04
N PHE A 127 -18.10 -19.84 17.22
CA PHE A 127 -17.98 -19.73 15.76
C PHE A 127 -19.16 -18.97 15.14
N GLY A 128 -20.41 -19.24 15.55
CA GLY A 128 -21.57 -18.52 15.02
C GLY A 128 -21.49 -17.00 15.27
N GLY A 129 -21.11 -16.61 16.49
CA GLY A 129 -20.90 -15.21 16.86
C GLY A 129 -19.69 -14.59 16.15
N MET A 130 -18.60 -15.33 16.00
CA MET A 130 -17.40 -14.88 15.28
C MET A 130 -17.66 -14.67 13.80
N PHE A 131 -18.34 -15.60 13.12
CA PHE A 131 -18.69 -15.45 11.70
C PHE A 131 -19.66 -14.29 11.49
N SER A 132 -20.63 -14.10 12.38
CA SER A 132 -21.53 -12.95 12.32
C SER A 132 -20.75 -11.64 12.50
N PHE A 133 -19.84 -11.57 13.47
CA PHE A 133 -18.99 -10.40 13.71
C PHE A 133 -18.05 -10.11 12.52
N ILE A 134 -17.44 -11.14 11.94
CA ILE A 134 -16.61 -11.02 10.73
C ILE A 134 -17.46 -10.52 9.56
N GLY A 135 -18.65 -11.09 9.36
CA GLY A 135 -19.58 -10.68 8.31
C GLY A 135 -20.02 -9.23 8.44
N TYR A 136 -20.42 -8.80 9.65
CA TYR A 136 -20.80 -7.41 9.90
C TYR A 136 -19.64 -6.44 9.68
N ASN A 137 -18.44 -6.75 10.20
CA ASN A 137 -17.26 -5.91 9.96
C ASN A 137 -16.86 -5.87 8.49
N TYR A 138 -17.00 -6.97 7.78
CA TYR A 138 -16.72 -7.04 6.35
C TYR A 138 -17.68 -6.14 5.56
N ILE A 139 -19.00 -6.24 5.80
CA ILE A 139 -20.00 -5.40 5.11
C ILE A 139 -19.77 -3.93 5.45
N LEU A 140 -19.56 -3.60 6.72
CA LEU A 140 -19.33 -2.24 7.17
C LEU A 140 -18.03 -1.66 6.57
N GLY A 141 -16.96 -2.44 6.58
CA GLY A 141 -15.70 -2.10 5.93
C GLY A 141 -15.83 -1.94 4.42
N ALA A 142 -16.67 -2.76 3.76
CA ALA A 142 -16.95 -2.64 2.35
C ALA A 142 -17.72 -1.36 2.01
N VAL A 143 -18.73 -0.99 2.79
CA VAL A 143 -19.46 0.27 2.62
C VAL A 143 -18.53 1.47 2.78
N ILE A 144 -17.71 1.48 3.83
CA ILE A 144 -16.70 2.54 4.05
C ILE A 144 -15.70 2.59 2.89
N GLY A 145 -15.19 1.44 2.45
CA GLY A 145 -14.26 1.30 1.33
C GLY A 145 -14.85 1.87 0.03
N VAL A 146 -16.12 1.57 -0.28
CA VAL A 146 -16.82 2.11 -1.45
C VAL A 146 -16.93 3.64 -1.38
N ILE A 147 -17.28 4.20 -0.21
CA ILE A 147 -17.39 5.66 -0.04
C ILE A 147 -16.03 6.35 -0.24
N ILE A 148 -14.97 5.81 0.36
CA ILE A 148 -13.61 6.33 0.20
C ILE A 148 -13.19 6.27 -1.26
N PHE A 149 -13.36 5.12 -1.92
CA PHE A 149 -12.93 4.95 -3.31
C PHE A 149 -13.73 5.78 -4.28
N ARG A 150 -14.99 6.12 -3.96
CA ARG A 150 -15.77 7.08 -4.73
C ARG A 150 -15.19 8.49 -4.65
N ARG A 151 -14.69 8.91 -3.48
CA ARG A 151 -13.98 10.19 -3.34
C ARG A 151 -12.63 10.18 -4.06
N VAL A 152 -11.87 9.09 -3.93
CA VAL A 152 -10.59 8.90 -4.64
C VAL A 152 -10.79 8.91 -6.15
N TRP A 153 -11.90 8.35 -6.65
CA TRP A 153 -12.24 8.39 -8.07
C TRP A 153 -12.34 9.81 -8.60
N ILE A 154 -13.10 10.67 -7.91
CA ILE A 154 -13.25 12.08 -8.31
C ILE A 154 -11.90 12.80 -8.29
N TYR A 155 -11.09 12.56 -7.25
CA TYR A 155 -9.76 13.16 -7.15
C TYR A 155 -8.83 12.72 -8.29
N ASN A 156 -8.78 11.42 -8.57
CA ASN A 156 -7.95 10.88 -9.64
C ASN A 156 -8.42 11.33 -11.01
N GLU A 157 -9.73 11.47 -11.23
CA GLU A 157 -10.26 11.99 -12.49
C GLU A 157 -9.82 13.44 -12.71
N ARG A 158 -9.90 14.29 -11.68
CA ARG A 158 -9.36 15.66 -11.75
C ARG A 158 -7.88 15.68 -12.05
N LYS A 159 -7.10 14.85 -11.36
CA LYS A 159 -5.66 14.72 -11.59
C LYS A 159 -5.37 14.26 -13.02
N PHE A 160 -6.14 13.31 -13.54
CA PHE A 160 -5.99 12.80 -14.91
C PHE A 160 -6.23 13.92 -15.92
N VAL A 161 -7.37 14.61 -15.81
CA VAL A 161 -7.71 15.66 -16.79
C VAL A 161 -6.69 16.80 -16.74
N ASN A 162 -6.24 17.22 -15.56
CA ASN A 162 -5.19 18.24 -15.43
C ASN A 162 -3.84 17.82 -16.06
N LEU A 163 -3.54 16.51 -16.11
CA LEU A 163 -2.31 15.99 -16.71
C LEU A 163 -2.43 15.74 -18.21
N THR A 164 -3.64 15.50 -18.73
CA THR A 164 -3.87 15.18 -20.14
C THR A 164 -4.37 16.35 -20.97
N ASP A 165 -5.05 17.32 -20.36
CA ASP A 165 -5.60 18.49 -21.04
C ASP A 165 -5.16 19.78 -20.32
N PRO A 166 -4.19 20.53 -20.89
CA PRO A 166 -3.70 21.77 -20.30
C PRO A 166 -4.72 22.92 -20.31
N LEU A 167 -5.84 22.79 -21.05
CA LEU A 167 -6.91 23.80 -21.12
C LEU A 167 -8.08 23.51 -20.17
N ALA A 168 -8.06 22.36 -19.50
CA ALA A 168 -9.17 21.88 -18.67
C ALA A 168 -9.47 22.76 -17.44
N GLY A 169 -8.52 23.56 -16.98
CA GLY A 169 -8.70 24.48 -15.85
C GLY A 169 -9.88 25.45 -16.01
N ASN A 170 -10.30 25.74 -17.25
CA ASN A 170 -11.42 26.63 -17.55
C ASN A 170 -12.80 25.92 -17.56
N TYR A 171 -12.86 24.60 -17.78
CA TYR A 171 -14.12 23.85 -17.91
C TYR A 171 -14.63 23.33 -16.56
N PHE A 172 -13.74 22.94 -15.65
CA PHE A 172 -14.11 22.44 -14.32
C PHE A 172 -14.73 23.49 -13.38
N ALA A 173 -14.54 24.78 -13.66
CA ALA A 173 -15.19 25.86 -12.90
C ALA A 173 -16.68 26.03 -13.27
N ALA A 174 -17.11 25.54 -14.43
CA ALA A 174 -18.48 25.67 -14.94
C ALA A 174 -19.35 24.47 -14.54
N ASP A 175 -18.89 23.24 -14.78
CA ASP A 175 -19.70 22.01 -14.57
C ASP A 175 -19.94 21.62 -13.09
N PHE A 176 -19.23 22.24 -12.14
CA PHE A 176 -19.34 21.92 -10.72
C PHE A 176 -20.07 22.99 -9.89
N ARG A 177 -20.70 23.99 -10.53
CA ARG A 177 -21.72 24.82 -9.85
C ARG A 177 -23.06 24.09 -9.68
N ASP A 178 -23.26 23.00 -10.43
CA ASP A 178 -24.54 22.29 -10.52
C ASP A 178 -24.57 20.93 -9.79
N LEU A 179 -23.57 20.66 -8.93
CA LEU A 179 -23.47 19.48 -8.04
C LEU A 179 -23.28 19.90 -6.58
#